data_AF-A0A8S9V8S3-F1
#
_entry.id   AF-A0A8S9V8S3-F1
#
_cell.length_a   1.000
_cell.length_b   1.000
_cell.length_c   1.000
_cell.angle_alpha   90.00
_cell.angle_beta   90.00
_cell.angle_gamma   90.00
#
_symmetry.space_group_name_H-M   'P 1'
#
loop_
_entity.id
_entity.type
_entity.pdbx_description
1 polymer ?
#
loop_
_entity_poly.entity_id
_entity_poly.type
_entity_poly.pdbx_seq_one_letter_code
_entity_poly.pdbx_strand_id
1 'polypeptide(L)'
;MHGRIKSVEREKEQHKTDAQHQEELSNVRMYHEVAGKVLDMKRQQLYEPSVLPLTSHLLLLNPEFHVVSSYRRQAIDALAQKAENRGRNVDYGQNGAQTNAGRTATQAVVCVVSAPMDH
;
A
#
# COMPACT_ATOMS: atom_id res chain seq x y z
N MET A 1 -27.84 -11.20 -36.10
CA MET A 1 -27.45 -12.60 -35.77
C MET A 1 -27.51 -12.75 -34.25
N HIS A 2 -28.44 -13.56 -33.72
CA HIS A 2 -28.61 -13.76 -32.29
C HIS A 2 -27.54 -14.73 -31.77
N GLY A 3 -26.60 -14.19 -31.00
CA GLY A 3 -25.53 -14.96 -30.37
C GLY A 3 -26.10 -15.91 -29.32
N ARG A 4 -25.91 -17.21 -29.56
CA ARG A 4 -26.24 -18.30 -28.65
C ARG A 4 -25.31 -18.23 -27.43
N ILE A 5 -25.71 -17.49 -26.39
CA ILE A 5 -25.06 -17.57 -25.08
C ILE A 5 -25.38 -18.96 -24.54
N LYS A 6 -24.32 -19.79 -24.49
CA LYS A 6 -24.34 -21.22 -24.24
C LYS A 6 -24.84 -21.47 -22.81
N SER A 7 -25.82 -22.36 -22.70
CA SER A 7 -26.54 -22.78 -21.50
C SER A 7 -25.70 -23.20 -20.29
N VAL A 8 -24.39 -23.39 -20.47
CA VAL A 8 -23.45 -23.83 -19.42
C VAL A 8 -23.22 -22.76 -18.34
N GLU A 9 -23.23 -21.47 -18.69
CA GLU A 9 -23.16 -20.39 -17.68
C GLU A 9 -24.44 -20.32 -16.84
N ARG A 10 -25.60 -20.54 -17.50
CA ARG A 10 -26.92 -20.53 -16.86
C ARG A 10 -27.13 -21.72 -15.92
N GLU A 11 -26.58 -22.89 -16.25
CA GLU A 11 -26.59 -24.08 -15.38
C GLU A 11 -25.66 -23.93 -14.15
N LYS A 12 -24.53 -23.23 -14.28
CA LYS A 12 -23.65 -22.90 -13.13
C LYS A 12 -24.27 -21.89 -12.17
N GLU A 13 -25.06 -20.95 -12.67
CA GLU A 13 -25.85 -20.03 -11.83
C GLU A 13 -26.99 -20.74 -11.09
N GLN A 14 -27.60 -21.77 -11.69
CA GLN A 14 -28.73 -22.51 -11.10
C GLN A 14 -28.35 -23.55 -10.05
N HIS A 15 -27.09 -23.98 -9.98
CA HIS A 15 -26.60 -24.97 -9.01
C HIS A 15 -25.66 -24.37 -7.94
N LYS A 16 -25.87 -23.11 -7.54
CA LYS A 16 -25.22 -22.61 -6.33
C LYS A 16 -25.87 -23.26 -5.10
N THR A 17 -25.07 -23.90 -4.26
CA THR A 17 -25.52 -24.34 -2.94
C THR A 17 -25.79 -23.11 -2.07
N ASP A 18 -26.75 -23.20 -1.15
CA ASP A 18 -27.06 -22.10 -0.21
C ASP A 18 -25.82 -21.56 0.52
N ALA A 19 -24.83 -22.43 0.76
CA ALA A 19 -23.53 -22.07 1.33
C ALA A 19 -22.71 -21.11 0.43
N GLN A 20 -22.67 -21.34 -0.88
CA GLN A 20 -21.96 -20.47 -1.82
C GLN A 20 -22.66 -19.11 -1.93
N HIS A 21 -23.99 -19.10 -1.95
CA HIS A 21 -24.74 -17.85 -1.96
C HIS A 21 -24.49 -17.03 -0.70
N GLN A 22 -24.46 -17.69 0.46
CA GLN A 22 -24.17 -17.03 1.74
C GLN A 22 -22.74 -16.46 1.79
N GLU A 23 -21.76 -17.17 1.24
CA GLU A 23 -20.37 -16.69 1.14
C GLU A 23 -20.26 -15.47 0.21
N GLU A 24 -20.92 -15.49 -0.95
CA GLU A 24 -20.96 -14.35 -1.87
C GLU A 24 -21.58 -13.11 -1.20
N LEU A 25 -22.70 -13.28 -0.49
CA LEU A 25 -23.32 -12.19 0.27
C LEU A 25 -22.41 -11.67 1.38
N SER A 26 -21.68 -12.55 2.06
CA SER A 26 -20.68 -12.18 3.07
C SER A 26 -19.56 -11.34 2.47
N ASN A 27 -19.03 -11.74 1.32
CA ASN A 27 -17.97 -11.01 0.62
C ASN A 27 -18.43 -9.62 0.18
N VAL A 28 -19.66 -9.51 -0.34
CA VAL A 28 -20.27 -8.21 -0.71
C VAL A 28 -20.44 -7.32 0.51
N ARG A 29 -20.97 -7.86 1.62
CA ARG A 29 -21.12 -7.10 2.88
C ARG A 29 -19.78 -6.59 3.38
N MET A 30 -18.77 -7.45 3.44
CA MET A 30 -17.43 -7.08 3.90
C MET A 30 -16.80 -6.00 3.01
N TYR A 31 -16.96 -6.09 1.69
CA TYR A 31 -16.51 -5.03 0.77
C TYR A 31 -17.14 -3.68 1.11
N HIS A 32 -18.46 -3.64 1.33
CA HIS A 32 -19.17 -2.41 1.67
C HIS A 32 -18.76 -1.86 3.04
N GLU A 33 -18.54 -2.71 4.03
CA GLU A 33 -18.04 -2.31 5.35
C GLU A 33 -16.67 -1.65 5.27
N VAL A 34 -15.73 -2.28 4.55
CA VAL A 34 -14.38 -1.73 4.35
C VAL A 34 -14.43 -0.43 3.55
N ALA A 35 -15.23 -0.37 2.49
CA ALA A 35 -15.41 0.84 1.69
C ALA A 35 -16.00 1.99 2.52
N GLY A 36 -17.03 1.71 3.34
CA GLY A 36 -17.64 2.68 4.24
C GLY A 36 -16.62 3.26 5.22
N LYS A 37 -15.83 2.40 5.87
CA LYS A 37 -14.76 2.81 6.79
C LYS A 37 -13.73 3.73 6.11
N VAL A 38 -13.26 3.37 4.91
CA VAL A 38 -12.29 4.19 4.17
C VAL A 38 -12.88 5.55 3.79
N LEU A 39 -14.13 5.59 3.37
CA LEU A 39 -14.81 6.84 3.03
C LEU A 39 -15.05 7.73 4.27
N ASP A 40 -15.34 7.14 5.42
CA ASP A 40 -15.44 7.86 6.68
C ASP A 40 -14.10 8.45 7.12
N MET A 41 -13.02 7.67 7.05
CA MET A 41 -11.68 8.16 7.35
C MET A 41 -11.27 9.30 6.41
N LYS A 42 -11.62 9.19 5.11
CA LYS A 42 -11.45 10.28 4.14
C LYS A 42 -12.22 11.53 4.54
N ARG A 43 -13.51 11.39 4.90
CA ARG A 43 -14.37 12.51 5.32
C ARG A 43 -13.80 13.21 6.55
N GLN A 44 -13.24 12.44 7.48
CA GLN A 44 -12.58 12.94 8.69
C GLN A 44 -11.15 13.45 8.44
N GLN A 45 -10.63 13.34 7.21
CA GLN A 45 -9.26 13.69 6.82
C GLN A 45 -8.19 12.98 7.67
N LEU A 46 -8.46 11.75 8.10
CA LEU A 46 -7.51 10.94 8.85
C LEU A 46 -6.54 10.26 7.90
N TYR A 47 -5.25 10.57 8.00
CA TYR A 47 -4.20 9.97 7.15
C TYR A 47 -3.35 9.02 7.96
N GLU A 48 -3.95 7.88 8.33
CA GLU A 48 -3.26 6.84 9.09
C GLU A 48 -2.58 5.81 8.17
N PRO A 49 -1.44 5.23 8.59
CA PRO A 49 -0.77 4.18 7.81
C PRO A 49 -1.66 2.97 7.52
N SER A 50 -2.62 2.68 8.41
CA SER A 50 -3.60 1.60 8.27
C SER A 50 -4.55 1.77 7.07
N VAL A 51 -4.67 2.98 6.51
CA VAL A 51 -5.48 3.24 5.30
C VAL A 51 -4.87 2.59 4.06
N LEU A 52 -3.55 2.46 3.99
CA LEU A 52 -2.87 1.94 2.81
C LEU A 52 -3.23 0.48 2.49
N PRO A 53 -3.20 -0.48 3.43
CA PRO A 53 -3.65 -1.85 3.14
C PRO A 53 -5.15 -1.92 2.80
N LEU A 54 -5.99 -1.13 3.48
CA LEU A 54 -7.44 -1.10 3.22
C LEU A 54 -7.76 -0.60 1.81
N THR A 55 -7.14 0.51 1.40
CA THR A 55 -7.32 1.06 0.04
C THR A 55 -6.70 0.15 -1.03
N SER A 56 -5.60 -0.55 -0.72
CA SER A 56 -5.02 -1.55 -1.63
C SER A 56 -5.99 -2.70 -1.90
N HIS A 57 -6.65 -3.21 -0.86
CA HIS A 57 -7.62 -4.29 -1.00
C HIS A 57 -8.83 -3.85 -1.85
N LEU A 58 -9.38 -2.66 -1.58
CA LEU A 58 -10.50 -2.13 -2.36
C LEU A 58 -10.17 -1.92 -3.83
N LEU A 59 -8.96 -1.43 -4.15
CA LEU A 59 -8.53 -1.19 -5.53
C LEU A 59 -8.20 -2.48 -6.28
N LEU A 60 -7.83 -3.55 -5.57
CA LEU A 60 -7.68 -4.87 -6.19
C LEU A 60 -9.03 -5.43 -6.65
N LEU A 61 -10.09 -5.19 -5.87
CA LEU A 61 -11.46 -5.61 -6.20
C LEU A 61 -12.13 -4.68 -7.23
N ASN A 62 -11.85 -3.39 -7.15
CA ASN A 62 -12.41 -2.36 -8.04
C ASN A 62 -11.35 -1.29 -8.37
N PRO A 63 -10.57 -1.46 -9.47
CA PRO A 63 -9.51 -0.51 -9.84
C PRO A 63 -10.05 0.87 -10.25
N GLU A 64 -11.29 0.94 -10.72
CA GLU A 64 -11.96 2.18 -11.14
C GLU A 64 -12.56 2.98 -9.97
N PHE A 65 -12.27 2.59 -8.72
CA PHE A 65 -12.70 3.33 -7.54
C PHE A 65 -11.83 4.60 -7.34
N HIS A 66 -11.97 5.58 -8.24
CA HIS A 66 -11.12 6.76 -8.32
C HIS A 66 -11.12 7.61 -7.03
N VAL A 67 -12.24 7.65 -6.31
CA VAL A 67 -12.37 8.37 -5.03
C VAL A 67 -11.40 7.82 -3.99
N VAL A 68 -11.28 6.49 -3.90
CA VAL A 68 -10.36 5.77 -3.01
C VAL A 68 -8.92 5.90 -3.50
N SER A 69 -8.70 5.79 -4.81
CA SER A 69 -7.39 6.01 -5.43
C SER A 69 -6.81 7.40 -5.13
N SER A 70 -7.65 8.44 -5.22
CA SER A 70 -7.26 9.82 -4.89
C SER A 70 -6.92 9.97 -3.40
N TYR A 71 -7.77 9.44 -2.53
CA TYR A 71 -7.51 9.48 -1.09
C TYR A 71 -6.25 8.72 -0.68
N ARG A 72 -5.95 7.59 -1.33
CA ARG A 72 -4.69 6.85 -1.14
C ARG A 72 -3.46 7.72 -1.43
N ARG A 73 -3.47 8.48 -2.53
CA ARG A 73 -2.37 9.41 -2.85
C ARG A 73 -2.20 10.48 -1.77
N GLN A 74 -3.30 11.10 -1.35
CA GLN A 74 -3.29 12.09 -0.27
C GLN A 74 -2.72 11.52 1.04
N ALA A 75 -3.08 10.29 1.40
CA ALA A 75 -2.53 9.63 2.58
C ALA A 75 -1.02 9.37 2.47
N ILE A 76 -0.54 8.95 1.29
CA ILE A 76 0.90 8.77 1.04
C ILE A 76 1.64 10.11 1.20
N ASP A 77 1.13 11.17 0.60
CA ASP A 77 1.74 12.50 0.67
C ASP A 77 1.80 13.02 2.12
N ALA A 78 0.70 12.90 2.87
CA ALA A 78 0.63 13.32 4.27
C ALA A 78 1.59 12.53 5.17
N LEU A 79 1.70 11.21 4.95
CA LEU A 79 2.62 10.35 5.70
C LEU A 79 4.09 10.66 5.37
N ALA A 80 4.39 10.94 4.10
CA ALA A 80 5.73 11.35 3.67
C ALA A 80 6.14 12.69 4.31
N GLN A 81 5.25 13.70 4.30
CA GLN A 81 5.49 14.98 4.96
C GLN A 81 5.71 14.81 6.47
N LYS A 82 4.92 13.95 7.12
CA LYS A 82 5.08 13.64 8.56
C LYS A 82 6.43 12.98 8.86
N ALA A 83 6.92 12.11 7.98
CA ALA A 83 8.24 11.49 8.10
C ALA A 83 9.38 12.50 7.90
N GLU A 84 9.28 13.36 6.89
CA GLU A 84 10.27 14.42 6.62
C GLU A 84 10.37 15.42 7.79
N ASN A 85 9.23 15.84 8.34
CA ASN A 85 9.19 16.75 9.50
C ASN A 85 9.79 16.13 10.76
N ARG A 86 9.69 14.80 10.91
CA ARG A 86 10.39 14.07 11.99
C ARG A 86 11.89 14.04 11.76
N GLY A 87 12.36 13.81 10.53
CA GLY A 87 13.78 13.81 10.19
C GLY A 87 14.45 15.18 10.36
N ARG A 88 13.75 16.26 9.98
CA ARG A 88 14.26 17.64 10.13
C ARG A 88 14.38 18.11 11.58
N ASN A 89 13.57 17.59 12.49
CA ASN A 89 13.64 17.97 13.92
C ASN A 89 14.78 17.28 14.69
N VAL A 90 15.56 16.40 14.04
CA VAL A 90 16.71 15.72 14.68
C VAL A 90 18.06 16.34 14.30
N ASP A 91 18.08 17.41 13.48
CA ASP A 91 19.31 18.07 13.05
C ASP A 91 19.54 19.42 13.76
N TYR A 92 19.75 19.36 15.07
CA TYR A 92 20.41 20.44 15.80
C TYR A 92 21.39 19.84 16.82
N GLY A 93 22.66 19.75 16.42
CA GLY A 93 23.78 19.67 17.35
C GLY A 93 24.95 18.81 16.92
N GLN A 94 25.71 19.22 15.90
CA GLN A 94 27.11 18.83 15.59
C GLN A 94 27.46 19.44 14.21
N ASN A 95 28.42 20.32 13.96
CA ASN A 95 29.57 20.82 14.70
C ASN A 95 29.92 22.23 14.18
N GLY A 96 29.88 23.23 15.06
CA GLY A 96 30.69 24.43 14.89
C GLY A 96 32.04 24.19 15.57
N ALA A 97 33.07 23.83 14.80
CA ALA A 97 34.46 23.96 15.22
C ALA A 97 35.34 24.02 13.98
N GLN A 98 35.81 25.23 13.68
CA GLN A 98 36.94 25.48 12.81
C GLN A 98 38.18 24.74 13.34
N THR A 99 38.81 23.90 12.52
CA THR A 99 40.27 23.71 12.58
C THR A 99 40.80 23.45 11.18
N ASN A 100 41.57 24.40 10.67
CA ASN A 100 42.50 24.18 9.56
C ASN A 100 43.54 23.15 10.00
N ALA A 101 43.61 22.01 9.32
CA ALA A 101 44.80 21.18 9.25
C ALA A 101 44.67 20.23 8.06
N GLY A 102 45.50 20.42 7.06
CA GLY A 102 45.57 19.53 5.92
C GLY A 102 45.98 18.11 6.31
N ARG A 103 45.49 17.14 5.55
CA ARG A 103 46.28 16.00 5.09
C ARG A 103 45.44 15.15 4.14
N THR A 104 45.95 15.07 2.91
CA THR A 104 45.75 13.96 1.97
C THR A 104 45.86 12.61 2.67
N ALA A 105 44.87 11.74 2.48
CA ALA A 105 45.05 10.30 2.56
C ALA A 105 43.89 9.60 1.83
N THR A 106 44.26 9.05 0.69
CA THR A 106 43.51 8.20 -0.22
C THR A 106 42.95 6.95 0.50
N GLN A 107 41.64 6.77 0.38
CA GLN A 107 40.97 5.51 0.04
C GLN A 107 41.48 4.19 0.68
N ALA A 108 40.77 3.73 1.70
CA ALA A 108 40.51 2.32 1.99
C ALA A 108 39.06 2.31 2.52
N VAL A 109 38.11 1.56 1.96
CA VAL A 109 37.91 0.13 2.21
C VAL A 109 36.94 -0.37 1.14
N VAL A 110 37.35 -1.38 0.36
CA VAL A 110 36.40 -2.28 -0.31
C VAL A 110 36.70 -3.67 0.24
N CYS A 111 35.86 -4.08 1.20
CA CYS A 111 35.74 -5.47 1.61
C CYS A 111 34.64 -6.15 0.77
N VAL A 112 34.78 -7.47 0.67
CA VAL A 112 33.80 -8.47 0.19
C VAL A 112 33.72 -8.47 -1.34
N VAL A 113 33.99 -9.57 -2.05
CA VAL A 113 33.27 -10.85 -2.02
C VAL A 113 34.14 -11.96 -2.62
N SER A 114 34.18 -13.16 -2.02
CA SER A 114 33.99 -14.46 -2.71
C SER A 114 34.34 -15.65 -1.79
N ALA A 115 33.29 -16.24 -1.21
CA ALA A 115 33.19 -17.70 -1.05
C ALA A 115 32.79 -18.29 -2.44
N PRO A 116 32.84 -19.62 -2.74
CA PRO A 116 32.52 -20.71 -1.81
C PRO A 116 33.12 -22.12 -2.09
N MET A 117 32.64 -23.08 -1.28
CA MET A 117 32.40 -24.52 -1.51
C MET A 117 33.48 -25.56 -1.15
N ASP A 118 33.11 -26.36 -0.16
CA ASP A 118 33.45 -27.76 0.08
C ASP A 118 33.59 -28.60 -1.20
N HIS A 119 34.60 -29.49 -1.23
CA HIS A 119 34.35 -30.91 -1.43
C HIS A 119 35.47 -31.80 -0.86
#